data_AF-X4QSS1-F1
#
_entry.id   AF-X4QSS1-F1
#
_cell.length_a   1.000
_cell.length_b   1.000
_cell.length_c   1.000
_cell.angle_alpha   90.00
_cell.angle_beta   90.00
_cell.angle_gamma   90.00
#
_symmetry.space_group_name_H-M   'P 1'
#
loop_
_entity.id
_entity.type
_entity.pdbx_description
1 polymer ?
#
loop_
_entity_poly.entity_id
_entity_poly.type
_entity_poly.pdbx_seq_one_letter_code
_entity_poly.pdbx_strand_id
1 'polypeptide(L)' 'MAFWFNAVTGEVAESTTPCFPAAVRMGPYETRFAALNAFRIADARNALADAAARAQDDADDVAEREWKENW' A
#
# COMPACT_ATOMS: atom_id res chain seq x y z
N MET A 1 8.46 0.51 24.96
CA MET A 1 7.15 0.39 24.27
C MET A 1 7.33 0.71 22.79
N ALA A 2 6.42 0.24 21.93
CA ALA A 2 6.39 0.57 20.51
C ALA A 2 4.97 0.92 20.07
N PHE A 3 4.84 1.63 18.96
CA PHE A 3 3.57 1.95 18.33
C PHE A 3 3.29 0.97 17.19
N TRP A 4 2.06 0.47 17.16
CA TRP A 4 1.54 -0.42 16.14
C TRP A 4 0.37 0.27 15.45
N PHE A 5 0.31 0.17 14.12
CA PHE A 5 -0.78 0.71 13.32
C PHE A 5 -1.63 -0.43 12.76
N ASN A 6 -2.95 -0.29 12.83
CA ASN A 6 -3.90 -1.19 12.18
C ASN A 6 -4.26 -0.64 10.80
N ALA A 7 -3.78 -1.31 9.75
CA ALA A 7 -3.99 -0.96 8.35
C ALA A 7 -5.45 -0.94 7.90
N VAL A 8 -6.34 -1.63 8.63
CA VAL A 8 -7.77 -1.71 8.28
C VAL A 8 -8.58 -0.63 9.01
N THR A 9 -8.34 -0.43 10.31
CA THR A 9 -9.15 0.49 11.12
C THR A 9 -8.55 1.90 11.25
N GLY A 10 -7.27 2.08 10.91
CA GLY A 10 -6.55 3.33 11.12
C GLY A 10 -6.14 3.58 12.57
N GLU A 11 -6.36 2.61 13.46
CA GLU A 11 -6.04 2.73 14.87
C GLU A 11 -4.54 2.63 15.13
N VAL A 12 -4.04 3.44 16.07
CA VAL A 12 -2.68 3.32 16.61
C VAL A 12 -2.75 2.94 18.08
N ALA A 13 -2.09 1.85 18.43
CA ALA A 13 -1.95 1.39 19.80
C ALA A 13 -0.49 1.36 20.23
N GLU A 14 -0.22 1.77 21.47
CA GLU A 14 1.09 1.65 22.09
C GLU A 14 1.14 0.34 22.88
N SER A 15 2.11 -0.52 22.58
CA SER A 15 2.25 -1.82 23.23
C SER A 15 3.69 -2.34 23.11
N THR A 16 4.13 -3.09 24.12
CA THR A 16 5.42 -3.78 24.11
C THR A 16 5.42 -4.97 23.15
N THR A 17 4.27 -5.61 22.96
CA THR A 17 4.07 -6.73 22.04
C THR A 17 3.13 -6.33 20.91
N PRO A 18 3.17 -7.01 19.75
CA PRO A 18 2.21 -6.76 18.68
C PRO A 18 0.77 -6.94 19.17
N CYS A 19 -0.06 -5.90 19.07
CA CYS A 19 -1.44 -5.90 19.57
C CYS A 19 -2.51 -6.12 18.48
N PHE A 20 -2.14 -6.07 17.20
CA PHE A 20 -3.02 -6.32 16.06
C PHE A 20 -2.67 -7.63 15.33
N PRO A 21 -3.61 -8.23 14.57
CA PRO A 21 -3.33 -9.41 13.75
C PRO A 21 -2.22 -9.15 12.73
N ALA A 22 -1.39 -10.17 12.46
CA ALA A 22 -0.23 -10.03 11.57
C ALA A 22 -0.57 -9.55 10.15
N ALA A 23 -1.74 -9.93 9.62
CA ALA A 23 -2.19 -9.56 8.29
C ALA A 23 -2.52 -8.07 8.13
N VAL A 24 -2.79 -7.36 9.23
CA VAL A 24 -3.26 -5.97 9.20
C VAL A 24 -2.39 -5.03 10.01
N ARG A 25 -1.37 -5.54 10.69
CA ARG A 25 -0.51 -4.71 11.55
C ARG A 25 0.68 -4.16 10.77
N MET A 26 1.02 -2.92 11.07
CA MET A 26 2.27 -2.28 10.66
C MET A 26 3.06 -1.84 11.90
N GLY A 27 4.38 -2.01 11.88
CA GLY A 27 5.27 -1.69 13.00
C GLY A 27 6.19 -2.86 13.40
N PRO A 28 6.98 -2.71 14.48
CA PRO A 28 6.91 -1.66 15.49
C PRO A 28 7.46 -0.30 15.02
N TYR A 29 6.89 0.79 15.55
CA TYR A 29 7.37 2.16 15.33
C TYR A 29 7.77 2.83 16.64
N GLU A 30 8.76 3.72 16.59
CA GLU A 30 9.24 4.46 17.76
C GLU A 30 8.26 5.55 18.21
N THR A 31 7.48 6.13 17.29
CA THR A 31 6.55 7.21 17.59
C THR A 31 5.19 6.98 16.93
N ARG A 32 4.13 7.53 17.56
CA ARG A 32 2.77 7.56 16.97
C ARG A 32 2.77 8.22 15.59
N PHE A 33 3.56 9.27 15.41
CA PHE A 33 3.69 9.97 14.13
C PHE A 33 4.31 9.07 13.04
N ALA A 34 5.38 8.35 13.37
CA ALA A 34 6.00 7.40 12.43
C ALA A 34 5.02 6.30 12.01
N ALA A 35 4.21 5.80 12.95
CA ALA A 35 3.17 4.80 12.66
C ALA A 35 2.12 5.33 11.66
N LEU A 36 1.60 6.54 11.90
CA LEU A 36 0.63 7.19 11.01
C LEU A 36 1.23 7.51 9.63
N ASN A 37 2.48 7.95 9.59
CA ASN A 37 3.15 8.33 8.35
C ASN A 37 3.50 7.10 7.50
N ALA A 38 3.91 6.00 8.12
CA ALA A 38 4.22 4.76 7.42
C ALA A 38 3.02 4.22 6.65
N PHE A 39 1.81 4.31 7.21
CA PHE A 39 0.59 3.94 6.49
C PHE A 39 0.37 4.82 5.25
N ARG A 40 0.49 6.14 5.38
CA ARG A 40 0.35 7.06 4.22
C ARG A 40 1.36 6.78 3.11
N ILE A 41 2.61 6.46 3.49
CA ILE A 41 3.65 6.10 2.52
C ILE A 41 3.31 4.77 1.84
N ALA A 42 2.84 3.77 2.60
CA ALA A 42 2.44 2.48 2.04
C ALA A 42 1.24 2.62 1.09
N ASP A 43 0.23 3.39 1.48
CA ASP A 43 -0.96 3.69 0.68
C ASP A 43 -0.58 4.40 -0.64
N ALA A 44 0.26 5.43 -0.56
CA ALA A 44 0.77 6.12 -1.74
C ALA A 44 1.58 5.20 -2.67
N ARG A 45 2.38 4.28 -2.12
CA ARG A 45 3.13 3.29 -2.91
C ARG A 45 2.20 2.33 -3.64
N ASN A 46 1.14 1.86 -2.97
CA ASN A 46 0.16 0.97 -3.59
C ASN A 46 -0.60 1.69 -4.70
N ALA A 47 -1.04 2.93 -4.47
CA ALA A 47 -1.71 3.74 -5.50
C ALA A 47 -0.83 3.96 -6.74
N LEU A 48 0.48 4.19 -6.55
CA LEU A 48 1.43 4.32 -7.67
C LEU A 48 1.62 2.99 -8.42
N ALA A 49 1.68 1.87 -7.70
CA ALA A 49 1.79 0.55 -8.32
C ALA A 49 0.53 0.20 -9.13
N ASP A 50 -0.65 0.48 -8.59
CA ASP A 50 -1.93 0.26 -9.27
C ASP A 50 -2.07 1.16 -10.51
N ALA A 51 -1.62 2.41 -10.44
CA ALA A 51 -1.59 3.31 -11.59
C ALA A 51 -0.63 2.83 -12.68
N ALA A 52 0.55 2.34 -12.31
CA ALA A 52 1.51 1.76 -13.26
C ALA A 52 0.95 0.50 -13.93
N ALA A 53 0.27 -0.37 -13.18
CA ALA A 53 -0.37 -1.57 -13.71
C ALA A 53 -1.45 -1.22 -14.73
N ARG A 54 -2.31 -0.23 -14.44
CA ARG A 54 -3.34 0.23 -15.40
C ARG A 54 -2.74 0.86 -16.65
N ALA A 55 -1.71 1.68 -16.51
CA ALA A 55 -1.05 2.29 -17.66
C ALA A 55 -0.41 1.24 -18.58
N GLN A 56 0.05 0.13 -18.02
CA GLN A 56 0.58 -0.98 -18.80
C GLN A 56 -0.51 -1.77 -19.53
N ASP A 57 -1.63 -2.04 -18.86
CA ASP A 57 -2.81 -2.69 -19.47
C ASP A 57 -3.33 -1.86 -20.66
N ASP A 58 -3.48 -0.53 -20.47
CA ASP A 58 -3.88 0.39 -21.53
C ASP A 58 -2.90 0.39 -22.72
N ALA A 59 -1.59 0.28 -22.45
CA ALA A 59 -0.56 0.25 -23.49
C ALA A 59 -0.57 -1.06 -24.28
N ASP A 60 -0.76 -2.19 -23.60
CA ASP A 60 -0.86 -3.51 -24.22
C ASP A 60 -2.13 -3.60 -25.09
N ASP A 61 -3.25 -3.03 -24.62
CA ASP A 61 -4.50 -2.93 -25.38
C ASP A 61 -4.36 -2.09 -26.67
N VAL A 62 -3.60 -0.99 -26.62
CA VAL A 62 -3.29 -0.17 -27.80
C VAL A 62 -2.41 -0.94 -28.77
N ALA A 63 -1.35 -1.58 -28.28
CA ALA A 63 -0.45 -2.38 -29.11
C ALA A 63 -1.17 -3.55 -29.80
N GLU A 64 -2.10 -4.22 -29.09
CA GLU A 64 -2.90 -5.30 -29.67
C GLU A 64 -3.84 -4.79 -30.78
N ARG A 65 -4.45 -3.61 -30.59
CA ARG A 65 -5.31 -2.99 -31.61
C ARG A 65 -4.53 -2.64 -32.87
N GLU A 66 -3.36 -2.01 -32.73
CA GLU A 66 -2.51 -1.66 -33.87
C GLU A 66 -2.03 -2.89 -34.65
N TRP A 67 -1.72 -3.99 -33.95
CA TRP A 67 -1.37 -5.25 -34.60
C TRP A 67 -2.53 -5.86 -35.39
N LYS A 68 -3.75 -5.84 -34.83
CA LYS A 68 -4.98 -6.33 -35.50
C LYS A 68 -5.42 -5.48 -36.70
N GLU A 69 -5.12 -4.19 -36.71
CA GLU A 69 -5.50 -3.29 -37.81
C GLU A 69 -4.53 -3.33 -39.00
N ASN A 70 -3.26 -3.70 -38.76
CA ASN A 70 -2.21 -3.70 -39.78
C ASN A 70 -1.88 -5.09 -40.37
N TRP A 71 -2.63 -6.14 -40.02
CA TRP A 71 -2.45 -7.51 -40.50
C TRP A 71 -3.78 -8.21 -40.80
#